data_AF-A0A377GJ94-F1
#
_entry.id   AF-A0A377GJ94-F1
#
_cell.length_a   1.000
_cell.length_b   1.000
_cell.length_c   1.000
_cell.angle_alpha   90.00
_cell.angle_beta   90.00
_cell.angle_gamma   90.00
#
_symmetry.space_group_name_H-M   'P 1'
#
loop_
_entity.id
_entity.type
_entity.pdbx_description
1 polymer ?
#
loop_
_entity_poly.entity_id
_entity_poly.type
_entity_poly.pdbx_seq_one_letter_code
_entity_poly.pdbx_strand_id
1 'polypeptide(L)'
;MPKLKKVDNSSDGNCLYYAYGISLMYHLRKNGNRADAESIFHRLGLNPAEKAKLFYLLGNEKNKPFTSLHIKRIIEPILGSALRHYAANMTRENFLENPKGSSLYTATNYGMIFLFKKMLQQKKHPALVLFESDSFDNENYNTAEIFKVENMSAEMYAFMNAKFEEIINIFDHEWFAEKREPKSFTELGDYLFHLKQHLTDVIGDMTVAFFLGEEHTNLEAYIRHLSTNYRWGTEETLMLMHCKLQGEIRERIDDEHVAIRYETPMALQIYRDGTPYFSSEEHGTPDIILNNSANTHWFSFIDSKFYSINSEHILRNDLLDIVGFNAYLQKMLEKGDDLAKADKQASDELYVLHKKLSEEKDKFLAKESPITRKEFAASCNALLSDPNATKELQKQCGALDILSNIINCLYLIVTCDFSNLLMGNFNVINPLGINSMFHRVDLIKTSLKISVKELENSEIPDDNNQLGFE
;
A
#
# COMPACT_ATOMS: atom_id res chain seq x y z
N MET A 1 -5.72 24.87 -20.45
CA MET A 1 -5.60 23.81 -19.42
C MET A 1 -5.48 22.45 -20.09
N PRO A 2 -4.65 21.52 -19.57
CA PRO A 2 -4.59 20.15 -20.08
C PRO A 2 -5.97 19.48 -20.01
N LYS A 3 -6.26 18.60 -20.98
CA LYS A 3 -7.53 17.87 -21.02
C LYS A 3 -7.46 16.72 -20.01
N LEU A 4 -7.97 16.97 -18.81
CA LEU A 4 -8.09 15.95 -17.76
C LEU A 4 -9.19 14.95 -18.10
N LYS A 5 -8.89 13.66 -17.97
CA LYS A 5 -9.84 12.56 -18.10
C LYS A 5 -10.13 11.97 -16.73
N LYS A 6 -11.41 11.82 -16.42
CA LYS A 6 -11.86 11.08 -15.23
C LYS A 6 -11.55 9.59 -15.43
N VAL A 7 -10.89 8.98 -14.45
CA VAL A 7 -10.75 7.53 -14.34
C VAL A 7 -11.35 7.12 -12.99
N ASP A 8 -12.43 6.34 -13.06
CA ASP A 8 -13.20 5.93 -11.89
C ASP A 8 -12.74 4.57 -11.33
N ASN A 9 -13.15 4.26 -10.10
CA ASN A 9 -12.84 3.01 -9.42
C ASN A 9 -14.10 2.26 -8.96
N SER A 10 -13.94 1.05 -8.43
CA SER A 10 -15.04 0.20 -7.95
C SER A 10 -15.88 0.79 -6.81
N SER A 11 -15.37 1.80 -6.08
CA SER A 11 -16.13 2.61 -5.11
C SER A 11 -16.70 1.87 -3.87
N ASP A 12 -16.09 0.78 -3.43
CA ASP A 12 -16.61 -0.02 -2.29
C ASP A 12 -16.25 0.55 -0.90
N GLY A 13 -15.87 1.83 -0.79
CA GLY A 13 -15.36 2.45 0.45
C GLY A 13 -13.82 2.50 0.56
N ASN A 14 -13.11 1.97 -0.44
CA ASN A 14 -11.66 2.09 -0.62
C ASN A 14 -11.27 3.17 -1.65
N CYS A 15 -12.22 4.03 -2.05
CA CYS A 15 -12.09 4.92 -3.21
C CYS A 15 -10.86 5.82 -3.16
N LEU A 16 -10.44 6.32 -1.98
CA LEU A 16 -9.21 7.11 -1.84
C LEU A 16 -7.98 6.33 -2.31
N TYR A 17 -7.78 5.14 -1.77
CA TYR A 17 -6.61 4.30 -2.03
C TYR A 17 -6.62 3.76 -3.46
N TYR A 18 -7.81 3.45 -4.00
CA TYR A 18 -7.96 3.06 -5.41
C TYR A 18 -7.63 4.23 -6.35
N ALA A 19 -8.17 5.42 -6.09
CA ALA A 19 -7.86 6.62 -6.88
C ALA A 19 -6.37 6.96 -6.82
N TYR A 20 -5.74 6.87 -5.64
CA TYR A 20 -4.30 7.08 -5.51
C TYR A 20 -3.51 6.03 -6.29
N GLY A 21 -3.84 4.74 -6.15
CA GLY A 21 -3.17 3.64 -6.86
C GLY A 21 -3.28 3.77 -8.39
N ILE A 22 -4.46 4.16 -8.90
CA ILE A 22 -4.67 4.42 -10.33
C ILE A 22 -3.79 5.60 -10.79
N SER A 23 -3.83 6.73 -10.10
CA SER A 23 -3.03 7.92 -10.45
C SER A 23 -1.53 7.62 -10.39
N LEU A 24 -1.08 6.88 -9.36
CA LEU A 24 0.30 6.43 -9.22
C LEU A 24 0.75 5.58 -10.40
N MET A 25 -0.06 4.60 -10.82
CA MET A 25 0.28 3.76 -11.97
C MET A 25 0.40 4.55 -13.27
N TYR A 26 -0.43 5.58 -13.47
CA TYR A 26 -0.29 6.46 -14.63
C TYR A 26 0.97 7.33 -14.54
N HIS A 27 1.29 7.86 -13.37
CA HIS A 27 2.53 8.61 -13.13
C HIS A 27 3.78 7.77 -13.41
N LEU A 28 3.86 6.57 -12.81
CA LEU A 28 4.98 5.64 -13.01
C LEU A 28 5.14 5.25 -14.48
N ARG A 29 4.02 5.04 -15.18
CA ARG A 29 4.03 4.72 -16.62
C ARG A 29 4.57 5.88 -17.46
N LYS A 30 4.19 7.13 -17.17
CA LYS A 30 4.66 8.32 -17.88
C LYS A 30 6.15 8.58 -17.66
N ASN A 31 6.63 8.39 -16.43
CA ASN A 31 8.04 8.66 -16.11
C ASN A 31 8.98 7.57 -16.66
N GLY A 32 8.49 6.33 -16.78
CA GLY A 32 9.24 5.23 -17.40
C GLY A 32 10.47 4.76 -16.62
N ASN A 33 10.74 5.32 -15.44
CA ASN A 33 11.87 4.93 -14.58
C ASN A 33 11.51 3.72 -13.72
N ARG A 34 12.08 2.57 -14.07
CA ARG A 34 11.86 1.31 -13.37
C ARG A 34 12.37 1.35 -11.93
N ALA A 35 13.49 2.03 -11.66
CA ALA A 35 14.06 2.10 -10.31
C ALA A 35 13.14 2.85 -9.34
N ASP A 36 12.52 3.93 -9.80
CA ASP A 36 11.56 4.69 -9.00
C ASP A 36 10.31 3.85 -8.68
N ALA A 37 9.77 3.13 -9.68
CA ALA A 37 8.66 2.21 -9.49
C ALA A 37 9.01 1.07 -8.51
N GLU A 38 10.20 0.48 -8.63
CA GLU A 38 10.67 -0.57 -7.71
C GLU A 38 10.81 -0.05 -6.28
N SER A 39 11.37 1.15 -6.10
CA SER A 39 11.50 1.81 -4.78
C SER A 39 10.13 2.02 -4.13
N ILE A 40 9.16 2.56 -4.89
CA ILE A 40 7.78 2.77 -4.41
C ILE A 40 7.11 1.43 -4.06
N PHE A 41 7.21 0.42 -4.94
CA PHE A 41 6.62 -0.89 -4.67
C PHE A 41 7.28 -1.60 -3.49
N HIS A 42 8.57 -1.37 -3.25
CA HIS A 42 9.27 -1.87 -2.08
C HIS A 42 8.76 -1.21 -0.79
N ARG A 43 8.59 0.12 -0.75
CA ARG A 43 8.00 0.83 0.42
C ARG A 43 6.59 0.36 0.74
N LEU A 44 5.81 0.04 -0.29
CA LEU A 44 4.46 -0.52 -0.14
C LEU A 44 4.46 -1.99 0.33
N GLY A 45 5.63 -2.63 0.46
CA GLY A 45 5.74 -4.01 0.90
C GLY A 45 5.18 -5.03 -0.10
N LEU A 46 5.13 -4.68 -1.40
CA LEU A 46 4.59 -5.57 -2.43
C LEU A 46 5.49 -6.80 -2.61
N ASN A 47 4.88 -7.96 -2.76
CA ASN A 47 5.61 -9.19 -3.05
C ASN A 47 6.04 -9.25 -4.53
N PRO A 48 6.99 -10.14 -4.90
CA PRO A 48 7.48 -10.23 -6.28
C PRO A 48 6.40 -10.46 -7.34
N ALA A 49 5.39 -11.29 -7.04
CA ALA A 49 4.31 -11.59 -7.99
C ALA A 49 3.39 -10.38 -8.22
N GLU A 50 3.13 -9.60 -7.18
CA GLU A 50 2.38 -8.33 -7.26
C GLU A 50 3.15 -7.29 -8.07
N LYS A 51 4.43 -7.10 -7.75
CA LYS A 51 5.34 -6.20 -8.49
C LYS A 51 5.36 -6.55 -9.97
N ALA A 52 5.52 -7.82 -10.30
CA ALA A 52 5.60 -8.27 -11.68
C ALA A 52 4.31 -7.98 -12.47
N LYS A 53 3.13 -8.16 -11.87
CA LYS A 53 1.84 -7.78 -12.48
C LYS A 53 1.74 -6.28 -12.72
N LEU A 54 2.23 -5.46 -11.80
CA LEU A 54 2.24 -4.00 -11.98
C LEU A 54 3.27 -3.58 -13.04
N PHE A 55 4.48 -4.15 -13.05
CA PHE A 55 5.49 -3.90 -14.09
C PHE A 55 5.01 -4.31 -15.48
N TYR A 56 4.25 -5.40 -15.59
CA TYR A 56 3.57 -5.76 -16.84
C TYR A 56 2.67 -4.64 -17.32
N LEU A 57 1.83 -4.08 -16.42
CA LEU A 57 0.96 -2.96 -16.76
C LEU A 57 1.76 -1.68 -17.09
N LEU A 58 2.90 -1.43 -16.45
CA LEU A 58 3.77 -0.30 -16.79
C LEU A 58 4.44 -0.48 -18.17
N GLY A 59 4.81 -1.71 -18.54
CA GLY A 59 5.49 -2.04 -19.78
C GLY A 59 4.56 -2.24 -21.00
N ASN A 60 3.32 -2.68 -20.80
CA ASN A 60 2.41 -3.05 -21.88
C ASN A 60 1.48 -1.90 -22.32
N GLU A 61 1.19 -1.82 -23.62
CA GLU A 61 0.26 -0.87 -24.26
C GLU A 61 0.33 0.57 -23.71
N LYS A 62 1.56 1.12 -23.62
CA LYS A 62 1.85 2.41 -22.94
C LYS A 62 1.04 3.59 -23.49
N ASN A 63 0.69 3.53 -24.78
CA ASN A 63 -0.07 4.58 -25.46
C ASN A 63 -1.60 4.46 -25.28
N LYS A 64 -2.07 3.50 -24.50
CA LYS A 64 -3.48 3.29 -24.20
C LYS A 64 -3.75 3.49 -22.70
N PRO A 65 -4.91 4.05 -22.34
CA PRO A 65 -5.33 4.10 -20.94
C PRO A 65 -5.47 2.68 -20.37
N PHE A 66 -5.22 2.50 -19.07
CA PHE A 66 -5.62 1.27 -18.39
C PHE A 66 -7.11 1.00 -18.61
N THR A 67 -7.44 -0.24 -18.95
CA THR A 67 -8.82 -0.67 -19.08
C THR A 67 -9.47 -0.78 -17.70
N SER A 68 -10.80 -0.75 -17.62
CA SER A 68 -11.51 -1.01 -16.36
C SER A 68 -11.14 -2.37 -15.76
N LEU A 69 -10.78 -3.33 -16.61
CA LEU A 69 -10.36 -4.66 -16.19
C LEU A 69 -8.96 -4.64 -15.54
N HIS A 70 -7.98 -3.93 -16.13
CA HIS A 70 -6.68 -3.70 -15.48
C HIS A 70 -6.84 -3.06 -14.10
N ILE A 71 -7.71 -2.05 -14.03
CA ILE A 71 -8.00 -1.32 -12.79
C ILE A 71 -8.59 -2.29 -11.73
N LYS A 72 -9.72 -2.93 -12.03
CA LYS A 72 -10.47 -3.75 -11.06
C LYS A 72 -9.77 -5.05 -10.66
N ARG A 73 -8.97 -5.65 -11.55
CA ARG A 73 -8.37 -6.98 -11.32
C ARG A 73 -6.92 -6.95 -10.87
N ILE A 74 -6.20 -5.86 -11.13
CA ILE A 74 -4.76 -5.77 -10.84
C ILE A 74 -4.45 -4.56 -9.97
N ILE A 75 -4.79 -3.34 -10.42
CA ILE A 75 -4.41 -2.11 -9.71
C ILE A 75 -5.10 -2.02 -8.35
N GLU A 76 -6.43 -2.11 -8.31
CA GLU A 76 -7.21 -1.96 -7.07
C GLU A 76 -6.88 -3.05 -6.03
N PRO A 77 -6.84 -4.36 -6.38
CA PRO A 77 -6.57 -5.40 -5.38
C PRO A 77 -5.16 -5.35 -4.80
N ILE A 78 -4.17 -4.96 -5.60
CA ILE A 78 -2.77 -4.88 -5.16
C ILE A 78 -2.54 -3.55 -4.43
N LEU A 79 -2.68 -2.42 -5.13
CA LEU A 79 -2.30 -1.12 -4.60
C LEU A 79 -3.31 -0.59 -3.59
N GLY A 80 -4.60 -0.86 -3.72
CA GLY A 80 -5.59 -0.35 -2.79
C GLY A 80 -5.38 -0.88 -1.36
N SER A 81 -5.15 -2.19 -1.23
CA SER A 81 -4.83 -2.80 0.06
C SER A 81 -3.47 -2.32 0.58
N ALA A 82 -2.44 -2.36 -0.26
CA ALA A 82 -1.09 -1.97 0.15
C ALA A 82 -1.01 -0.50 0.61
N LEU A 83 -1.62 0.42 -0.14
CA LEU A 83 -1.68 1.85 0.22
C LEU A 83 -2.45 2.09 1.51
N ARG A 84 -3.56 1.37 1.75
CA ARG A 84 -4.33 1.48 3.00
C ARG A 84 -3.47 1.10 4.22
N HIS A 85 -2.84 -0.08 4.16
CA HIS A 85 -2.00 -0.55 5.26
C HIS A 85 -0.77 0.34 5.44
N TYR A 86 -0.14 0.76 4.34
CA TYR A 86 0.98 1.67 4.37
C TYR A 86 0.61 3.01 5.04
N ALA A 87 -0.53 3.61 4.67
CA ALA A 87 -0.97 4.87 5.26
C ALA A 87 -1.26 4.76 6.76
N ALA A 88 -1.89 3.66 7.20
CA ALA A 88 -2.12 3.39 8.62
C ALA A 88 -0.79 3.23 9.38
N ASN A 89 0.16 2.46 8.83
CA ASN A 89 1.48 2.27 9.44
C ASN A 89 2.27 3.58 9.51
N MET A 90 2.25 4.39 8.44
CA MET A 90 2.93 5.69 8.44
C MET A 90 2.30 6.67 9.44
N THR A 91 1.00 6.56 9.70
CA THR A 91 0.32 7.32 10.77
C THR A 91 0.85 6.93 12.14
N ARG A 92 1.05 5.63 12.38
CA ARG A 92 1.67 5.12 13.61
C ARG A 92 3.09 5.64 13.78
N GLU A 93 3.92 5.47 12.76
CA GLU A 93 5.32 5.88 12.80
C GLU A 93 5.45 7.39 12.98
N ASN A 94 4.65 8.19 12.28
CA ASN A 94 4.65 9.64 12.42
C ASN A 94 4.27 10.08 13.84
N PHE A 95 3.27 9.44 14.45
CA PHE A 95 2.89 9.73 15.82
C PHE A 95 3.99 9.34 16.81
N LEU A 96 4.61 8.17 16.66
CA LEU A 96 5.68 7.72 17.54
C LEU A 96 6.97 8.55 17.41
N GLU A 97 7.27 9.04 16.21
CA GLU A 97 8.45 9.88 15.92
C GLU A 97 8.29 11.30 16.49
N ASN A 98 7.13 11.92 16.28
CA ASN A 98 6.84 13.27 16.75
C ASN A 98 5.34 13.42 17.10
N PRO A 99 4.92 13.01 18.31
CA PRO A 99 3.51 13.00 18.69
C PRO A 99 2.86 14.38 18.53
N LYS A 100 3.47 15.43 19.10
CA LYS A 100 2.93 16.79 19.09
C LYS A 100 2.93 17.43 17.69
N GLY A 101 3.76 16.95 16.78
CA GLY A 101 3.79 17.39 15.38
C GLY A 101 2.80 16.66 14.47
N SER A 102 2.03 15.69 14.98
CA SER A 102 1.08 14.90 14.19
C SER A 102 -0.31 15.55 14.10
N SER A 103 -1.03 15.24 13.03
CA SER A 103 -2.44 15.60 12.87
C SER A 103 -3.33 14.93 13.94
N LEU A 104 -3.03 13.68 14.28
CA LEU A 104 -3.73 12.91 15.31
C LEU A 104 -3.68 13.63 16.67
N TYR A 105 -2.50 14.08 17.11
CA TYR A 105 -2.38 14.89 18.32
C TYR A 105 -3.19 16.16 18.22
N THR A 106 -3.05 16.90 17.12
CA THR A 106 -3.70 18.21 16.94
C THR A 106 -5.22 18.11 17.08
N ALA A 107 -5.85 17.14 16.40
CA ALA A 107 -7.29 16.91 16.50
C ALA A 107 -7.71 16.40 17.89
N THR A 108 -6.99 15.43 18.44
CA THR A 108 -7.31 14.84 19.76
C THR A 108 -7.17 15.86 20.87
N ASN A 109 -6.12 16.68 20.87
CA ASN A 109 -5.86 17.69 21.88
C ASN A 109 -6.99 18.74 21.94
N TYR A 110 -7.55 19.12 20.78
CA TYR A 110 -8.74 19.98 20.75
C TYR A 110 -9.93 19.34 21.50
N GLY A 111 -10.14 18.03 21.32
CA GLY A 111 -11.11 17.24 22.10
C GLY A 111 -10.80 17.20 23.59
N MET A 112 -9.56 16.88 23.96
CA MET A 112 -9.13 16.78 25.37
C MET A 112 -9.27 18.11 26.12
N ILE A 113 -8.90 19.24 25.48
CA ILE A 113 -9.09 20.58 26.02
C ILE A 113 -10.57 20.86 26.28
N PHE A 114 -11.45 20.53 25.33
CA PHE A 114 -12.90 20.70 25.50
C PHE A 114 -13.44 19.86 26.66
N LEU A 115 -13.04 18.59 26.75
CA LEU A 115 -13.44 17.70 27.84
C LEU A 115 -12.96 18.22 29.21
N PHE A 116 -11.70 18.65 29.30
CA PHE A 116 -11.16 19.23 30.52
C PHE A 116 -11.92 20.49 30.94
N LYS A 117 -12.23 21.37 29.97
CA LYS A 117 -13.06 22.57 30.21
C LYS A 117 -14.42 22.20 30.82
N LYS A 118 -15.10 21.18 30.29
CA LYS A 118 -16.39 20.71 30.85
C LYS A 118 -16.24 20.23 32.30
N MET A 119 -15.14 19.57 32.64
CA MET A 119 -14.85 19.14 34.01
C MET A 119 -14.60 20.33 34.94
N LEU A 120 -13.85 21.35 34.50
CA LEU A 120 -13.68 22.61 35.24
C LEU A 120 -15.02 23.30 35.51
N GLN A 121 -15.92 23.34 34.52
CA GLN A 121 -17.27 23.90 34.66
C GLN A 121 -18.08 23.16 35.73
N GLN A 122 -18.09 21.82 35.67
CA GLN A 122 -18.82 20.98 36.63
C GLN A 122 -18.30 21.17 38.06
N LYS A 123 -16.98 21.28 38.22
CA LYS A 123 -16.31 21.47 39.52
C LYS A 123 -16.22 22.93 39.96
N LYS A 124 -16.70 23.89 39.15
CA LYS A 124 -16.60 25.35 39.38
C LYS A 124 -15.16 25.82 39.67
N HIS A 125 -14.18 25.27 38.94
CA HIS A 125 -12.77 25.55 39.17
C HIS A 125 -12.37 26.93 38.60
N PRO A 126 -11.56 27.75 39.30
CA PRO A 126 -11.17 29.09 38.86
C PRO A 126 -10.44 29.13 37.50
N ALA A 127 -9.67 28.09 37.17
CA ALA A 127 -8.94 27.97 35.90
C ALA A 127 -9.87 27.97 34.66
N LEU A 128 -11.19 27.83 34.84
CA LEU A 128 -12.16 27.96 33.75
C LEU A 128 -12.03 29.28 32.98
N VAL A 129 -11.60 30.36 33.65
CA VAL A 129 -11.42 31.70 33.05
C VAL A 129 -10.39 31.71 31.91
N LEU A 130 -9.51 30.71 31.82
CA LEU A 130 -8.49 30.60 30.78
C LEU A 130 -9.03 30.14 29.42
N PHE A 131 -10.31 29.75 29.33
CA PHE A 131 -10.92 29.20 28.12
C PHE A 131 -12.03 30.09 27.54
N GLU A 132 -11.80 30.62 26.34
CA GLU A 132 -12.67 31.61 25.69
C GLU A 132 -13.98 31.06 25.08
N SER A 133 -14.00 29.83 24.54
CA SER A 133 -15.19 29.25 23.88
C SER A 133 -15.74 28.01 24.59
N ASP A 134 -17.06 27.94 24.77
CA ASP A 134 -17.78 26.81 25.40
C ASP A 134 -18.20 25.69 24.44
N SER A 135 -17.96 25.86 23.15
CA SER A 135 -18.43 24.98 22.08
C SER A 135 -17.32 24.11 21.48
N PHE A 136 -17.74 22.92 21.03
CA PHE A 136 -16.93 21.98 20.25
C PHE A 136 -17.38 22.02 18.78
N ASP A 137 -17.37 23.21 18.18
CA ASP A 137 -18.01 23.52 16.90
C ASP A 137 -17.03 23.83 15.77
N ASN A 138 -15.72 23.84 16.03
CA ASN A 138 -14.74 24.11 14.99
C ASN A 138 -14.59 22.89 14.07
N GLU A 139 -15.19 22.99 12.88
CA GLU A 139 -15.20 21.95 11.85
C GLU A 139 -13.79 21.54 11.38
N ASN A 140 -12.78 22.40 11.55
CA ASN A 140 -11.40 22.03 11.23
C ASN A 140 -10.83 20.92 12.15
N TYR A 141 -11.47 20.67 13.29
CA TYR A 141 -11.03 19.66 14.26
C TYR A 141 -12.11 18.63 14.54
N ASN A 142 -13.36 19.02 14.77
CA ASN A 142 -14.41 18.11 15.26
C ASN A 142 -14.88 17.08 14.21
N THR A 143 -14.51 17.24 12.94
CA THR A 143 -14.77 16.26 11.87
C THR A 143 -13.58 15.31 11.62
N ALA A 144 -12.51 15.43 12.40
CA ALA A 144 -11.32 14.59 12.26
C ALA A 144 -11.63 13.10 12.44
N GLU A 145 -10.83 12.25 11.81
CA GLU A 145 -11.12 10.82 11.71
C GLU A 145 -11.11 10.11 13.08
N ILE A 146 -10.31 10.61 14.03
CA ILE A 146 -10.22 10.07 15.39
C ILE A 146 -11.58 10.05 16.12
N PHE A 147 -12.46 11.01 15.84
CA PHE A 147 -13.80 11.07 16.47
C PHE A 147 -14.80 10.09 15.86
N LYS A 148 -14.44 9.40 14.77
CA LYS A 148 -15.24 8.35 14.14
C LYS A 148 -14.80 6.95 14.54
N VAL A 149 -13.71 6.83 15.30
CA VAL A 149 -13.25 5.57 15.86
C VAL A 149 -14.22 5.13 16.94
N GLU A 150 -14.61 3.86 16.89
CA GLU A 150 -15.53 3.28 17.85
C GLU A 150 -15.00 3.43 19.28
N ASN A 151 -15.86 3.89 20.21
CA ASN A 151 -15.57 4.12 21.64
C ASN A 151 -14.49 5.16 21.98
N MET A 152 -13.76 5.69 21.01
CA MET A 152 -12.64 6.61 21.24
C MET A 152 -13.04 7.86 22.05
N SER A 153 -14.17 8.50 21.74
CA SER A 153 -14.64 9.66 22.52
C SER A 153 -14.97 9.32 23.98
N ALA A 154 -15.48 8.11 24.24
CA ALA A 154 -15.77 7.65 25.60
C ALA A 154 -14.48 7.34 26.37
N GLU A 155 -13.50 6.74 25.71
CA GLU A 155 -12.16 6.48 26.27
C GLU A 155 -11.42 7.79 26.59
N MET A 156 -11.48 8.78 25.69
CA MET A 156 -10.96 10.13 25.93
C MET A 156 -11.58 10.76 27.18
N TYR A 157 -12.91 10.68 27.32
CA TYR A 157 -13.61 11.19 28.50
C TYR A 157 -13.19 10.47 29.78
N ALA A 158 -13.15 9.14 29.77
CA ALA A 158 -12.76 8.33 30.92
C ALA A 158 -11.31 8.64 31.36
N PHE A 159 -10.39 8.72 30.39
CA PHE A 159 -9.00 9.07 30.62
C PHE A 159 -8.85 10.47 31.23
N MET A 160 -9.47 11.48 30.61
CA MET A 160 -9.41 12.86 31.13
C MET A 160 -10.02 12.98 32.52
N ASN A 161 -11.10 12.27 32.79
CA ASN A 161 -11.72 12.26 34.11
C ASN A 161 -10.80 11.63 35.16
N ALA A 162 -10.12 10.53 34.82
CA ALA A 162 -9.14 9.88 35.69
C ALA A 162 -7.90 10.76 35.93
N LYS A 163 -7.49 11.54 34.93
CA LYS A 163 -6.32 12.44 34.97
C LYS A 163 -6.61 13.85 35.47
N PHE A 164 -7.87 14.19 35.73
CA PHE A 164 -8.28 15.54 36.07
C PHE A 164 -7.49 16.12 37.26
N GLU A 165 -7.44 15.41 38.39
CA GLU A 165 -6.74 15.88 39.59
C GLU A 165 -5.21 15.96 39.37
N GLU A 166 -4.65 15.07 38.55
CA GLU A 166 -3.22 15.11 38.20
C GLU A 166 -2.88 16.36 37.39
N ILE A 167 -3.69 16.69 36.37
CA ILE A 167 -3.53 17.90 35.56
C ILE A 167 -3.63 19.15 36.44
N ILE A 168 -4.63 19.22 37.33
CA ILE A 168 -4.79 20.34 38.27
C ILE A 168 -3.60 20.45 39.19
N ASN A 169 -3.09 19.36 39.75
CA ASN A 169 -1.94 19.41 40.65
C ASN A 169 -0.66 19.90 39.94
N ILE A 170 -0.43 19.49 38.69
CA ILE A 170 0.70 19.98 37.89
C ILE A 170 0.55 21.48 37.63
N PHE A 171 -0.63 21.89 37.16
CA PHE A 171 -0.95 23.27 36.86
C PHE A 171 -0.87 24.18 38.09
N ASP A 172 -1.46 23.75 39.22
CA ASP A 172 -1.49 24.50 40.46
C ASP A 172 -0.09 24.66 41.07
N HIS A 173 0.79 23.67 40.88
CA HIS A 173 2.16 23.78 41.37
C HIS A 173 2.88 24.99 40.76
N GLU A 174 2.71 25.22 39.45
CA GLU A 174 3.26 26.41 38.78
C GLU A 174 2.46 27.69 39.06
N TRP A 175 1.12 27.60 39.05
CA TRP A 175 0.23 28.70 39.40
C TRP A 175 0.58 29.33 40.77
N PHE A 176 0.89 28.49 41.75
CA PHE A 176 1.26 28.90 43.11
C PHE A 176 2.77 29.03 43.35
N ALA A 177 3.64 28.50 42.47
CA ALA A 177 5.08 28.73 42.56
C ALA A 177 5.47 30.11 42.01
N GLU A 178 4.76 30.62 40.99
CA GLU A 178 5.17 31.86 40.35
C GLU A 178 4.82 33.14 41.12
N LYS A 179 3.83 33.14 42.04
CA LYS A 179 3.38 34.25 42.95
C LYS A 179 3.78 35.69 42.57
N ARG A 180 3.78 36.04 41.29
CA ARG A 180 3.90 37.40 40.81
C ARG A 180 2.47 37.81 40.53
N GLU A 181 1.80 38.32 41.57
CA GLU A 181 0.55 39.03 41.32
C GLU A 181 0.86 40.13 40.30
N PRO A 182 0.21 40.13 39.13
CA PRO A 182 0.47 41.14 38.11
C PRO A 182 0.16 42.50 38.70
N LYS A 183 1.13 43.42 38.62
CA LYS A 183 1.06 44.76 39.20
C LYS A 183 0.37 45.76 38.27
N SER A 184 0.12 45.35 37.01
CA SER A 184 -0.57 46.15 36.00
C SER A 184 -1.48 45.30 35.11
N PHE A 185 -2.36 45.97 34.36
CA PHE A 185 -3.27 45.31 33.43
C PHE A 185 -2.53 44.65 32.25
N THR A 186 -1.42 45.25 31.79
CA THR A 186 -0.56 44.65 30.76
C THR A 186 0.10 43.37 31.27
N GLU A 187 0.64 43.39 32.48
CA GLU A 187 1.22 42.20 33.13
C GLU A 187 0.17 41.10 33.37
N LEU A 188 -1.09 41.47 33.61
CA LEU A 188 -2.18 40.51 33.77
C LEU A 188 -2.48 39.75 32.46
N GLY A 189 -2.44 40.45 31.32
CA GLY A 189 -2.63 39.82 30.01
C GLY A 189 -1.54 38.79 29.71
N ASP A 190 -0.27 39.17 29.87
CA ASP A 190 0.88 38.27 29.66
C ASP A 190 0.87 37.10 30.65
N TYR A 191 0.54 37.35 31.91
CA TYR A 191 0.41 36.32 32.94
C TYR A 191 -0.67 35.29 32.57
N LEU A 192 -1.87 35.72 32.19
CA LEU A 192 -2.95 34.83 31.77
C LEU A 192 -2.60 34.06 30.48
N PHE A 193 -1.89 34.69 29.56
CA PHE A 193 -1.39 34.03 28.35
C PHE A 193 -0.43 32.89 28.69
N HIS A 194 0.58 33.13 29.55
CA HIS A 194 1.54 32.10 29.95
C HIS A 194 0.89 30.96 30.71
N LEU A 195 -0.05 31.25 31.62
CA LEU A 195 -0.82 30.24 32.33
C LEU A 195 -1.68 29.39 31.40
N LYS A 196 -2.32 30.01 30.40
CA LYS A 196 -3.09 29.30 29.38
C LYS A 196 -2.19 28.38 28.55
N GLN A 197 -1.00 28.85 28.16
CA GLN A 197 -0.02 28.04 27.44
C GLN A 197 0.42 26.85 28.28
N HIS A 198 0.83 27.07 29.53
CA HIS A 198 1.25 25.98 30.42
C HIS A 198 0.14 24.95 30.64
N LEU A 199 -1.10 25.38 30.94
CA LEU A 199 -2.22 24.44 31.09
C LEU A 199 -2.47 23.65 29.78
N THR A 200 -2.35 24.31 28.64
CA THR A 200 -2.49 23.66 27.32
C THR A 200 -1.37 22.65 27.07
N ASP A 201 -0.13 22.94 27.50
CA ASP A 201 1.01 22.04 27.40
C ASP A 201 0.83 20.80 28.27
N VAL A 202 0.35 20.96 29.51
CA VAL A 202 0.05 19.85 30.42
C VAL A 202 -1.06 18.96 29.83
N ILE A 203 -2.13 19.54 29.31
CA ILE A 203 -3.19 18.78 28.61
C ILE A 203 -2.62 18.11 27.35
N GLY A 204 -1.72 18.78 26.65
CA GLY A 204 -1.00 18.23 25.50
C GLY A 204 -0.19 16.99 25.87
N ASP A 205 0.57 17.02 26.97
CA ASP A 205 1.31 15.86 27.45
C ASP A 205 0.38 14.71 27.83
N MET A 206 -0.77 15.01 28.45
CA MET A 206 -1.79 14.00 28.73
C MET A 206 -2.42 13.43 27.46
N THR A 207 -2.59 14.24 26.41
CA THR A 207 -3.06 13.78 25.10
C THR A 207 -2.07 12.81 24.47
N VAL A 208 -0.76 13.06 24.61
CA VAL A 208 0.27 12.10 24.17
C VAL A 208 0.21 10.83 25.02
N ALA A 209 0.10 10.96 26.34
CA ALA A 209 0.01 9.82 27.26
C ALA A 209 -1.24 8.96 27.02
N PHE A 210 -2.35 9.54 26.54
CA PHE A 210 -3.55 8.79 26.15
C PHE A 210 -3.25 7.76 25.05
N PHE A 211 -2.36 8.08 24.11
CA PHE A 211 -1.98 7.18 23.02
C PHE A 211 -0.79 6.28 23.37
N LEU A 212 0.14 6.74 24.20
CA LEU A 212 1.34 5.97 24.58
C LEU A 212 1.15 5.12 25.84
N GLY A 213 0.05 5.30 26.58
CA GLY A 213 -0.31 4.48 27.73
C GLY A 213 -0.74 3.05 27.34
N GLU A 214 -0.79 2.15 28.33
CA GLU A 214 -1.28 0.76 28.22
C GLU A 214 -0.89 0.07 26.90
N GLU A 215 0.42 -0.06 26.65
CA GLU A 215 0.97 -0.71 25.45
C GLU A 215 0.43 -0.16 24.12
N HIS A 216 0.15 1.14 24.08
CA HIS A 216 -0.34 1.87 22.91
C HIS A 216 -1.79 1.51 22.48
N THR A 217 -2.62 1.00 23.38
CA THR A 217 -3.97 0.48 23.05
C THR A 217 -4.81 1.45 22.21
N ASN A 218 -4.89 2.73 22.58
CA ASN A 218 -5.70 3.72 21.86
C ASN A 218 -5.09 4.10 20.50
N LEU A 219 -3.75 4.10 20.41
CA LEU A 219 -3.07 4.30 19.13
C LEU A 219 -3.39 3.14 18.20
N GLU A 220 -3.25 1.90 18.66
CA GLU A 220 -3.55 0.70 17.88
C GLU A 220 -5.03 0.61 17.48
N ALA A 221 -5.96 1.11 18.31
CA ALA A 221 -7.37 1.23 17.94
C ALA A 221 -7.56 2.17 16.74
N TYR A 222 -6.90 3.33 16.74
CA TYR A 222 -6.91 4.25 15.60
C TYR A 222 -6.26 3.64 14.35
N ILE A 223 -5.09 3.00 14.49
CA ILE A 223 -4.39 2.37 13.37
C ILE A 223 -5.22 1.22 12.76
N ARG A 224 -5.90 0.43 13.61
CA ARG A 224 -6.83 -0.61 13.16
C ARG A 224 -8.01 -0.03 12.41
N HIS A 225 -8.57 1.08 12.90
CA HIS A 225 -9.65 1.79 12.21
C HIS A 225 -9.23 2.23 10.80
N LEU A 226 -8.05 2.85 10.65
CA LEU A 226 -7.52 3.28 9.35
C LEU A 226 -7.23 2.09 8.40
N SER A 227 -6.68 1.00 8.94
CA SER A 227 -6.33 -0.19 8.15
C SER A 227 -7.53 -1.09 7.80
N THR A 228 -8.71 -0.86 8.41
CA THR A 228 -9.91 -1.65 8.14
C THR A 228 -10.43 -1.39 6.73
N ASN A 229 -10.62 -2.46 5.94
CA ASN A 229 -11.16 -2.37 4.59
C ASN A 229 -12.51 -1.63 4.58
N TYR A 230 -12.73 -0.87 3.50
CA TYR A 230 -13.97 -0.14 3.22
C TYR A 230 -14.27 1.05 4.16
N ARG A 231 -13.40 1.36 5.13
CA ARG A 231 -13.43 2.64 5.84
C ARG A 231 -12.96 3.77 4.93
N TRP A 232 -13.73 4.84 4.83
CA TRP A 232 -13.40 5.95 3.95
C TRP A 232 -12.09 6.60 4.40
N GLY A 233 -11.16 6.79 3.45
CA GLY A 233 -9.93 7.53 3.71
C GLY A 233 -10.17 9.04 3.65
N THR A 234 -9.39 9.79 4.43
CA THR A 234 -9.47 11.25 4.53
C THR A 234 -8.26 11.94 3.87
N GLU A 235 -8.38 13.26 3.65
CA GLU A 235 -7.26 14.08 3.18
C GLU A 235 -6.06 14.03 4.16
N GLU A 236 -6.30 13.91 5.47
CA GLU A 236 -5.25 13.74 6.50
C GLU A 236 -4.36 12.53 6.19
N THR A 237 -4.97 11.36 6.03
CA THR A 237 -4.26 10.12 5.74
C THR A 237 -3.60 10.16 4.36
N LEU A 238 -4.24 10.81 3.37
CA LEU A 238 -3.67 11.01 2.03
C LEU A 238 -2.37 11.79 2.08
N MET A 239 -2.34 12.93 2.77
CA MET A 239 -1.17 13.81 2.78
C MET A 239 0.03 13.12 3.43
N LEU A 240 -0.17 12.46 4.57
CA LEU A 240 0.91 11.74 5.24
C LEU A 240 1.42 10.57 4.39
N MET A 241 0.50 9.77 3.83
CA MET A 241 0.84 8.68 2.90
C MET A 241 1.66 9.19 1.72
N HIS A 242 1.25 10.31 1.12
CA HIS A 242 1.90 10.89 -0.05
C HIS A 242 3.32 11.39 0.27
N CYS A 243 3.51 12.12 1.38
CA CYS A 243 4.84 12.55 1.83
C CYS A 243 5.78 11.36 2.08
N LYS A 244 5.32 10.37 2.85
CA LYS A 244 6.14 9.21 3.20
C LYS A 244 6.42 8.32 2.00
N LEU A 245 5.46 8.16 1.07
CA LEU A 245 5.65 7.36 -0.14
C LEU A 245 6.66 7.98 -1.11
N GLN A 246 6.85 9.31 -1.08
CA GLN A 246 7.92 9.99 -1.83
C GLN A 246 9.31 9.81 -1.19
N GLY A 247 9.39 9.27 0.04
CA GLY A 247 10.62 9.19 0.80
C GLY A 247 11.06 10.57 1.28
N GLU A 248 10.15 11.28 1.96
CA GLU A 248 10.46 12.57 2.60
C GLU A 248 11.60 12.43 3.60
N ILE A 249 12.65 13.22 3.42
CA ILE A 249 13.80 13.35 4.31
C ILE A 249 13.84 14.80 4.80
N ARG A 250 13.88 14.96 6.13
CA ARG A 250 14.05 16.25 6.79
C ARG A 250 15.49 16.40 7.20
N GLU A 251 16.22 17.29 6.52
CA GLU A 251 17.63 17.55 6.77
C GLU A 251 17.76 18.90 7.48
N ARG A 252 18.30 18.89 8.70
CA ARG A 252 18.58 20.13 9.42
C ARG A 252 19.81 20.79 8.79
N ILE A 253 19.61 21.97 8.20
CA ILE A 253 20.69 22.75 7.57
C ILE A 253 21.48 23.49 8.65
N ASP A 254 20.77 24.12 9.59
CA ASP A 254 21.33 24.84 10.72
C ASP A 254 20.36 24.85 11.91
N ASP A 255 20.64 25.66 12.93
CA ASP A 255 19.84 25.67 14.15
C ASP A 255 18.39 26.13 13.93
N GLU A 256 18.09 26.88 12.87
CA GLU A 256 16.78 27.47 12.58
C GLU A 256 16.11 26.88 11.33
N HIS A 257 16.86 26.26 10.42
CA HIS A 257 16.36 25.84 9.12
C HIS A 257 16.39 24.32 8.93
N VAL A 258 15.25 23.78 8.47
CA VAL A 258 15.10 22.40 8.02
C VAL A 258 14.73 22.41 6.54
N ALA A 259 15.53 21.74 5.72
CA ALA A 259 15.17 21.44 4.34
C ALA A 259 14.42 20.11 4.24
N ILE A 260 13.51 20.05 3.28
CA ILE A 260 12.78 18.84 2.93
C ILE A 260 13.24 18.39 1.55
N ARG A 261 13.71 17.14 1.46
CA ARG A 261 14.08 16.49 0.20
C ARG A 261 13.23 15.23 0.01
N TYR A 262 12.98 14.87 -1.24
CA TYR A 262 12.25 13.65 -1.60
C TYR A 262 13.14 12.73 -2.42
N GLU A 263 13.09 11.43 -2.15
CA GLU A 263 13.78 10.43 -2.97
C GLU A 263 13.09 10.22 -4.33
N THR A 264 11.76 10.26 -4.34
CA THR A 264 10.94 10.11 -5.55
C THR A 264 9.89 11.22 -5.58
N PRO A 265 10.24 12.44 -6.02
CA PRO A 265 9.35 13.59 -5.98
C PRO A 265 8.15 13.39 -6.92
N MET A 266 6.95 13.63 -6.40
CA MET A 266 5.68 13.49 -7.11
C MET A 266 4.73 14.62 -6.68
N ALA A 267 4.41 15.57 -7.55
CA ALA A 267 3.49 16.66 -7.20
C ALA A 267 2.03 16.18 -7.12
N LEU A 268 1.39 16.31 -5.95
CA LEU A 268 -0.04 16.03 -5.74
C LEU A 268 -0.90 17.31 -5.87
N GLN A 269 -1.99 17.23 -6.63
CA GLN A 269 -3.05 18.25 -6.64
C GLN A 269 -4.41 17.63 -6.28
N ILE A 270 -5.09 18.25 -5.32
CA ILE A 270 -6.44 17.85 -4.89
C ILE A 270 -7.48 18.74 -5.58
N TYR A 271 -8.50 18.10 -6.12
CA TYR A 271 -9.69 18.73 -6.68
C TYR A 271 -10.88 18.43 -5.78
N ARG A 272 -11.81 19.39 -5.68
CA ARG A 272 -13.11 19.25 -5.03
C ARG A 272 -14.19 19.54 -6.07
N ASP A 273 -15.02 18.54 -6.34
CA ASP A 273 -16.12 18.61 -7.32
C ASP A 273 -15.69 19.17 -8.69
N GLY A 274 -14.55 18.70 -9.18
CA GLY A 274 -14.00 19.08 -10.49
C GLY A 274 -13.19 20.37 -10.50
N THR A 275 -13.03 21.04 -9.35
CA THR A 275 -12.29 22.31 -9.23
C THR A 275 -11.02 22.11 -8.41
N PRO A 276 -9.84 22.57 -8.87
CA PRO A 276 -8.61 22.46 -8.08
C PRO A 276 -8.74 23.26 -6.78
N TYR A 277 -8.32 22.67 -5.66
CA TYR A 277 -8.37 23.32 -4.35
C TYR A 277 -7.35 24.48 -4.25
N PHE A 278 -6.21 24.36 -4.93
CA PHE A 278 -5.21 25.41 -5.10
C PHE A 278 -4.77 25.52 -6.57
N SER A 279 -4.37 26.73 -7.00
CA SER A 279 -3.96 27.00 -8.37
C SER A 279 -2.71 26.22 -8.78
N SER A 280 -2.72 25.56 -9.93
CA SER A 280 -1.52 24.90 -10.48
C SER A 280 -0.45 25.88 -10.96
N GLU A 281 -0.81 27.15 -11.21
CA GLU A 281 0.14 28.16 -11.69
C GLU A 281 1.17 28.55 -10.60
N GLU A 282 0.81 28.35 -9.33
CA GLU A 282 1.68 28.63 -8.17
C GLU A 282 2.46 27.39 -7.70
N HIS A 283 2.03 26.19 -8.10
CA HIS A 283 2.50 24.92 -7.52
C HIS A 283 3.07 23.93 -8.54
N GLY A 284 3.24 24.35 -9.80
CA GLY A 284 3.81 23.53 -10.86
C GLY A 284 2.82 22.57 -11.51
N THR A 285 3.34 21.70 -12.39
CA THR A 285 2.51 20.71 -13.09
C THR A 285 2.31 19.48 -12.20
N PRO A 286 1.07 19.08 -11.89
CA PRO A 286 0.83 17.94 -11.02
C PRO A 286 1.15 16.61 -11.70
N ASP A 287 1.69 15.70 -10.91
CA ASP A 287 1.97 14.31 -11.26
C ASP A 287 0.80 13.39 -10.92
N ILE A 288 0.20 13.62 -9.75
CA ILE A 288 -0.94 12.90 -9.22
C ILE A 288 -2.07 13.91 -9.04
N ILE A 289 -3.23 13.63 -9.62
CA ILE A 289 -4.43 14.45 -9.42
C ILE A 289 -5.55 13.58 -8.89
N LEU A 290 -6.10 13.97 -7.74
CA LEU A 290 -7.21 13.29 -7.08
C LEU A 290 -8.37 14.25 -6.93
N ASN A 291 -9.58 13.76 -7.18
CA ASN A 291 -10.80 14.54 -6.99
C ASN A 291 -11.65 13.92 -5.88
N ASN A 292 -11.93 14.69 -4.84
CA ASN A 292 -13.00 14.43 -3.89
C ASN A 292 -14.31 14.93 -4.49
N SER A 293 -15.33 14.08 -4.53
CA SER A 293 -16.67 14.46 -4.98
C SER A 293 -17.67 14.31 -3.86
N ALA A 294 -18.36 15.41 -3.57
CA ALA A 294 -19.39 15.53 -2.53
C ALA A 294 -18.99 14.96 -1.16
N ASN A 295 -17.70 14.90 -0.84
CA ASN A 295 -17.18 14.27 0.38
C ASN A 295 -17.59 12.79 0.56
N THR A 296 -17.87 12.08 -0.54
CA THR A 296 -18.34 10.68 -0.52
C THR A 296 -17.54 9.77 -1.44
N HIS A 297 -16.89 10.33 -2.45
CA HIS A 297 -16.17 9.55 -3.45
C HIS A 297 -14.85 10.20 -3.85
N TRP A 298 -13.85 9.36 -4.11
CA TRP A 298 -12.54 9.77 -4.62
C TRP A 298 -12.29 9.11 -5.96
N PHE A 299 -11.83 9.86 -6.95
CA PHE A 299 -11.42 9.32 -8.25
C PHE A 299 -10.22 10.08 -8.82
N SER A 300 -9.61 9.51 -9.86
CA SER A 300 -8.40 10.05 -10.47
C SER A 300 -8.73 10.98 -11.64
N PHE A 301 -8.01 12.09 -11.75
CA PHE A 301 -7.91 12.84 -12.99
C PHE A 301 -6.55 12.59 -13.64
N ILE A 302 -6.56 12.20 -14.92
CA ILE A 302 -5.35 11.90 -15.67
C ILE A 302 -5.24 12.85 -16.84
N ASP A 303 -4.11 13.55 -16.99
CA ASP A 303 -3.86 14.30 -18.22
C ASP A 303 -3.65 13.31 -19.37
N SER A 304 -4.37 13.52 -20.46
CA SER A 304 -4.23 12.78 -21.71
C SER A 304 -2.80 12.61 -22.23
N LYS A 305 -1.85 13.48 -21.83
CA LYS A 305 -0.42 13.36 -22.16
C LYS A 305 0.34 12.27 -21.40
N PHE A 306 -0.23 11.69 -20.33
CA PHE A 306 0.39 10.59 -19.57
C PHE A 306 0.49 9.27 -20.37
N TYR A 307 -0.04 9.22 -21.59
CA TYR A 307 0.04 8.08 -22.50
C TYR A 307 1.08 8.26 -23.62
N SER A 308 1.96 9.25 -23.56
CA SER A 308 2.99 9.41 -24.58
C SER A 308 4.39 9.38 -23.98
N ILE A 309 5.11 8.30 -24.30
CA ILE A 309 6.58 8.14 -24.44
C ILE A 309 7.35 7.37 -23.33
N ASN A 310 8.26 6.52 -23.84
CA ASN A 310 9.44 5.82 -23.31
C ASN A 310 9.34 5.00 -22.03
N SER A 311 9.57 3.69 -22.14
CA SER A 311 10.11 2.91 -21.03
C SER A 311 11.00 1.78 -21.53
N GLU A 312 11.95 1.42 -20.69
CA GLU A 312 12.72 0.19 -20.72
C GLU A 312 11.79 -1.05 -20.65
N HIS A 313 12.29 -2.18 -21.13
CA HIS A 313 11.52 -3.40 -21.45
C HIS A 313 11.10 -4.21 -20.20
N ILE A 314 10.02 -5.00 -20.32
CA ILE A 314 9.66 -6.05 -19.35
C ILE A 314 10.86 -7.02 -19.29
N LEU A 315 11.39 -7.28 -18.10
CA LEU A 315 12.51 -8.19 -17.95
C LEU A 315 12.02 -9.64 -18.02
N ARG A 316 12.87 -10.55 -18.53
CA ARG A 316 12.58 -11.99 -18.58
C ARG A 316 12.18 -12.56 -17.21
N ASN A 317 12.77 -12.06 -16.13
CA ASN A 317 12.41 -12.51 -14.77
C ASN A 317 11.00 -12.06 -14.35
N ASP A 318 10.58 -10.86 -14.74
CA ASP A 318 9.22 -10.38 -14.45
C ASP A 318 8.19 -11.30 -15.10
N LEU A 319 8.49 -11.78 -16.32
CA LEU A 319 7.63 -12.73 -17.01
C LEU A 319 7.45 -14.02 -16.22
N LEU A 320 8.53 -14.56 -15.64
CA LEU A 320 8.49 -15.76 -14.80
C LEU A 320 7.69 -15.54 -13.51
N ASP A 321 7.79 -14.35 -12.91
CA ASP A 321 6.99 -13.97 -11.74
C ASP A 321 5.50 -13.80 -12.09
N ILE A 322 5.17 -13.18 -13.22
CA ILE A 322 3.79 -12.97 -13.70
C ILE A 322 3.06 -14.30 -13.88
N VAL A 323 3.70 -15.28 -14.51
CA VAL A 323 3.09 -16.59 -14.74
C VAL A 323 3.13 -17.50 -13.51
N GLY A 324 3.83 -17.10 -12.44
CA GLY A 324 3.95 -17.86 -11.20
C GLY A 324 5.05 -18.92 -11.18
N PHE A 325 5.92 -18.97 -12.20
CA PHE A 325 6.99 -19.98 -12.30
C PHE A 325 7.93 -19.94 -11.08
N ASN A 326 8.39 -18.75 -10.69
CA ASN A 326 9.26 -18.57 -9.53
C ASN A 326 8.57 -18.98 -8.21
N ALA A 327 7.28 -18.69 -8.07
CA ALA A 327 6.51 -19.08 -6.89
C ALA A 327 6.36 -20.61 -6.77
N TYR A 328 6.15 -21.31 -7.89
CA TYR A 328 6.08 -22.77 -7.89
C TYR A 328 7.44 -23.44 -7.68
N LEU A 329 8.55 -22.83 -8.13
CA LEU A 329 9.90 -23.28 -7.75
C LEU A 329 10.10 -23.23 -6.24
N GLN A 330 9.67 -22.14 -5.58
CA GLN A 330 9.75 -22.04 -4.12
C GLN A 330 8.89 -23.12 -3.43
N LYS A 331 7.67 -23.35 -3.91
CA LYS A 331 6.80 -24.43 -3.40
C LYS A 331 7.41 -25.82 -3.56
N MET A 332 8.23 -26.06 -4.60
CA MET A 332 8.97 -27.33 -4.72
C MET A 332 9.95 -27.52 -3.57
N LEU A 333 10.65 -26.47 -3.13
CA LEU A 333 11.56 -26.55 -1.98
C LEU A 333 10.81 -26.86 -0.69
N GLU A 334 9.74 -26.12 -0.40
CA GLU A 334 8.88 -26.33 0.77
C GLU A 334 8.34 -27.77 0.79
N LYS A 335 7.85 -28.25 -0.36
CA LYS A 335 7.36 -29.62 -0.46
C LYS A 335 8.48 -30.66 -0.32
N GLY A 336 9.70 -30.33 -0.74
CA GLY A 336 10.89 -31.16 -0.57
C GLY A 336 11.22 -31.35 0.91
N ASP A 337 11.15 -30.27 1.68
CA ASP A 337 11.38 -30.27 3.14
C ASP A 337 10.33 -31.13 3.87
N ASP A 338 9.06 -31.03 3.45
CA ASP A 338 7.97 -31.86 3.98
C ASP A 338 8.19 -33.35 3.70
N LEU A 339 8.61 -33.67 2.47
CA LEU A 339 8.82 -35.05 2.04
C LEU A 339 10.08 -35.66 2.66
N ALA A 340 11.07 -34.88 3.07
CA ALA A 340 12.33 -35.40 3.65
C ALA A 340 12.11 -36.35 4.84
N LYS A 341 11.01 -36.19 5.57
CA LYS A 341 10.63 -37.04 6.71
C LYS A 341 9.72 -38.20 6.34
N ALA A 342 8.93 -38.08 5.28
CA ALA A 342 7.86 -39.03 4.92
C ALA A 342 8.26 -39.95 3.75
N ASP A 343 8.99 -39.42 2.78
CA ASP A 343 9.44 -40.11 1.57
C ASP A 343 10.74 -39.45 1.09
N LYS A 344 11.86 -39.96 1.62
CA LYS A 344 13.19 -39.41 1.33
C LYS A 344 13.53 -39.48 -0.15
N GLN A 345 13.09 -40.53 -0.85
CA GLN A 345 13.39 -40.69 -2.27
C GLN A 345 12.64 -39.65 -3.12
N ALA A 346 11.35 -39.42 -2.83
CA ALA A 346 10.61 -38.34 -3.47
C ALA A 346 11.18 -36.95 -3.14
N SER A 347 11.63 -36.73 -1.90
CA SER A 347 12.30 -35.48 -1.51
C SER A 347 13.59 -35.24 -2.31
N ASP A 348 14.47 -36.25 -2.40
CA ASP A 348 15.71 -36.18 -3.16
C ASP A 348 15.45 -35.90 -4.66
N GLU A 349 14.45 -36.58 -5.27
CA GLU A 349 14.02 -36.31 -6.64
C GLU A 349 13.55 -34.85 -6.84
N LEU A 350 12.76 -34.33 -5.89
CA LEU A 350 12.21 -32.97 -5.99
C LEU A 350 13.32 -31.91 -5.93
N TYR A 351 14.30 -32.06 -5.04
CA TYR A 351 15.44 -31.13 -4.95
C TYR A 351 16.32 -31.18 -6.20
N VAL A 352 16.59 -32.38 -6.74
CA VAL A 352 17.36 -32.53 -7.98
C VAL A 352 16.64 -31.84 -9.14
N LEU A 353 15.32 -32.01 -9.24
CA LEU A 353 14.52 -31.37 -10.28
C LEU A 353 14.46 -29.85 -10.11
N HIS A 354 14.26 -29.36 -8.88
CA HIS A 354 14.32 -27.93 -8.56
C HIS A 354 15.66 -27.31 -8.97
N LYS A 355 16.78 -27.98 -8.68
CA LYS A 355 18.11 -27.51 -9.06
C LYS A 355 18.24 -27.38 -10.57
N LYS A 356 17.85 -28.41 -11.33
CA LYS A 356 17.92 -28.38 -12.80
C LYS A 356 17.02 -27.29 -13.41
N LEU A 357 15.81 -27.11 -12.88
CA LEU A 357 14.91 -26.04 -13.33
C LEU A 357 15.47 -24.64 -13.01
N SER A 358 16.13 -24.49 -11.86
CA SER A 358 16.82 -23.25 -11.49
C SER A 358 18.00 -22.97 -12.43
N GLU A 359 18.77 -23.99 -12.82
CA GLU A 359 19.84 -23.84 -13.82
C GLU A 359 19.30 -23.40 -15.19
N GLU A 360 18.19 -23.96 -15.65
CA GLU A 360 17.53 -23.51 -16.90
C GLU A 360 17.00 -22.08 -16.77
N LYS A 361 16.46 -21.71 -15.60
CA LYS A 361 16.05 -20.33 -15.30
C LYS A 361 17.23 -19.38 -15.41
N ASP A 362 18.35 -19.69 -14.77
CA ASP A 362 19.52 -18.81 -14.74
C ASP A 362 20.11 -18.64 -16.15
N LYS A 363 20.10 -19.69 -16.97
CA LYS A 363 20.47 -19.60 -18.39
C LYS A 363 19.51 -18.68 -19.16
N PHE A 364 18.21 -18.77 -18.93
CA PHE A 364 17.21 -17.92 -19.60
C PHE A 364 17.31 -16.44 -19.19
N LEU A 365 17.66 -16.16 -17.92
CA LEU A 365 17.76 -14.82 -17.35
C LEU A 365 19.11 -14.13 -17.58
N ALA A 366 20.13 -14.83 -18.10
CA ALA A 366 21.44 -14.22 -18.34
C ALA A 366 21.33 -13.03 -19.32
N LYS A 367 22.10 -11.96 -19.05
CA LYS A 367 21.99 -10.65 -19.72
C LYS A 367 22.00 -10.70 -21.25
N GLU A 368 22.77 -11.61 -21.82
CA GLU A 368 22.92 -11.81 -23.28
C GLU A 368 22.44 -13.22 -23.69
N SER A 369 21.45 -13.76 -22.97
CA SER A 369 21.01 -15.14 -23.19
C SER A 369 20.33 -15.29 -24.56
N PRO A 370 20.85 -16.18 -25.43
CA PRO A 370 20.23 -16.46 -26.72
C PRO A 370 18.94 -17.28 -26.58
N ILE A 371 18.66 -17.80 -25.37
CA ILE A 371 17.54 -18.69 -25.10
C ILE A 371 16.23 -17.91 -25.21
N THR A 372 15.41 -18.31 -26.18
CA THR A 372 14.04 -17.82 -26.36
C THR A 372 13.10 -18.38 -25.29
N ARG A 373 11.92 -17.78 -25.14
CA ARG A 373 10.87 -18.31 -24.23
C ARG A 373 10.51 -19.75 -24.54
N LYS A 374 10.50 -20.12 -25.81
CA LYS A 374 10.21 -21.46 -26.31
C LYS A 374 11.30 -22.46 -25.94
N GLU A 375 12.56 -22.11 -26.17
CA GLU A 375 13.69 -22.98 -25.81
C GLU A 375 13.75 -23.19 -24.29
N PHE A 376 13.52 -22.13 -23.51
CA PHE A 376 13.38 -22.25 -22.06
C PHE A 376 12.25 -23.20 -21.65
N ALA A 377 11.04 -22.99 -22.19
CA ALA A 377 9.89 -23.84 -21.90
C ALA A 377 10.10 -25.28 -22.34
N ALA A 378 10.73 -25.52 -23.49
CA ALA A 378 11.04 -26.85 -23.98
C ALA A 378 12.06 -27.56 -23.08
N SER A 379 13.13 -26.88 -22.66
CA SER A 379 14.12 -27.42 -21.72
C SER A 379 13.48 -27.80 -20.38
N CYS A 380 12.70 -26.90 -19.79
CA CYS A 380 12.01 -27.19 -18.52
C CYS A 380 10.98 -28.32 -18.69
N ASN A 381 10.19 -28.34 -19.76
CA ASN A 381 9.22 -29.39 -20.02
C ASN A 381 9.88 -30.76 -20.22
N ALA A 382 11.07 -30.81 -20.85
CA ALA A 382 11.83 -32.05 -21.00
C ALA A 382 12.28 -32.60 -19.63
N LEU A 383 12.68 -31.73 -18.70
CA LEU A 383 13.02 -32.12 -17.32
C LEU A 383 11.79 -32.64 -16.56
N LEU A 384 10.65 -31.95 -16.68
CA LEU A 384 9.39 -32.32 -16.02
C LEU A 384 8.76 -33.58 -16.60
N SER A 385 9.02 -33.87 -17.88
CA SER A 385 8.50 -35.04 -18.58
C SER A 385 9.38 -36.28 -18.46
N ASP A 386 10.58 -36.19 -17.87
CA ASP A 386 11.48 -37.34 -17.70
C ASP A 386 10.90 -38.31 -16.66
N PRO A 387 10.46 -39.52 -17.07
CA PRO A 387 9.86 -40.49 -16.16
C PRO A 387 10.85 -41.00 -15.11
N ASN A 388 12.16 -40.94 -15.38
CA ASN A 388 13.17 -41.36 -14.43
C ASN A 388 13.47 -40.28 -13.39
N ALA A 389 13.24 -39.01 -13.71
CA ALA A 389 13.45 -37.89 -12.81
C ALA A 389 12.23 -37.56 -11.93
N THR A 390 11.06 -38.13 -12.24
CA THR A 390 9.78 -37.81 -11.58
C THR A 390 9.04 -39.03 -11.04
N LYS A 391 9.69 -40.21 -11.02
CA LYS A 391 9.05 -41.50 -10.75
C LYS A 391 8.39 -41.56 -9.38
N GLU A 392 9.08 -41.12 -8.34
CA GLU A 392 8.55 -41.12 -6.97
C GLU A 392 7.66 -39.89 -6.74
N LEU A 393 7.97 -38.77 -7.40
CA LEU A 393 7.13 -37.56 -7.37
C LEU A 393 5.71 -37.81 -7.89
N GLN A 394 5.56 -38.63 -8.93
CA GLN A 394 4.26 -38.99 -9.50
C GLN A 394 3.35 -39.74 -8.52
N LYS A 395 3.91 -40.32 -7.45
CA LYS A 395 3.14 -41.01 -6.40
C LYS A 395 2.64 -40.06 -5.31
N GLN A 396 3.17 -38.83 -5.27
CA GLN A 396 2.88 -37.82 -4.27
C GLN A 396 1.91 -36.77 -4.83
N CYS A 397 0.63 -36.79 -4.42
CA CYS A 397 -0.41 -35.90 -4.95
C CYS A 397 0.01 -34.42 -4.93
N GLY A 398 0.54 -33.93 -3.81
CA GLY A 398 0.97 -32.54 -3.70
C GLY A 398 2.20 -32.18 -4.55
N ALA A 399 3.09 -33.14 -4.85
CA ALA A 399 4.21 -32.89 -5.76
C ALA A 399 3.72 -32.83 -7.21
N LEU A 400 2.82 -33.74 -7.60
CA LEU A 400 2.21 -33.76 -8.93
C LEU A 400 1.46 -32.45 -9.24
N ASP A 401 0.75 -31.90 -8.26
CA ASP A 401 0.07 -30.61 -8.38
C ASP A 401 1.05 -29.47 -8.67
N ILE A 402 2.20 -29.45 -7.99
CA ILE A 402 3.24 -28.43 -8.21
C ILE A 402 3.82 -28.57 -9.62
N LEU A 403 4.18 -29.79 -10.05
CA LEU A 403 4.75 -30.04 -11.38
C LEU A 403 3.77 -29.63 -12.50
N SER A 404 2.49 -29.97 -12.34
CA SER A 404 1.44 -29.61 -13.31
C SER A 404 1.29 -28.09 -13.44
N ASN A 405 1.37 -27.38 -12.32
CA ASN A 405 1.29 -25.92 -12.34
C ASN A 405 2.53 -25.29 -12.98
N ILE A 406 3.72 -25.84 -12.79
CA ILE A 406 4.92 -25.36 -13.50
C ILE A 406 4.75 -25.52 -15.01
N ILE A 407 4.21 -26.65 -15.48
CA ILE A 407 3.92 -26.86 -16.91
C ILE A 407 2.92 -25.80 -17.43
N ASN A 408 1.88 -25.48 -16.65
CA ASN A 408 0.96 -24.40 -16.99
C ASN A 408 1.66 -23.04 -17.09
N CYS A 409 2.59 -22.74 -16.17
CA CYS A 409 3.42 -21.52 -16.25
C CYS A 409 4.22 -21.47 -17.56
N LEU A 410 4.84 -22.59 -17.97
CA LEU A 410 5.61 -22.68 -19.21
C LEU A 410 4.75 -22.44 -20.45
N TYR A 411 3.53 -22.98 -20.46
CA TYR A 411 2.57 -22.71 -21.52
C TYR A 411 2.22 -21.21 -21.62
N LEU A 412 1.98 -20.56 -20.48
CA LEU A 412 1.68 -19.12 -20.43
C LEU A 412 2.85 -18.25 -20.89
N ILE A 413 4.09 -18.65 -20.58
CA ILE A 413 5.31 -17.96 -21.02
C ILE A 413 5.41 -17.94 -22.55
N VAL A 414 5.11 -19.08 -23.20
CA VAL A 414 5.23 -19.23 -24.67
C VAL A 414 4.07 -18.56 -25.40
N THR A 415 2.85 -18.75 -24.92
CA THR A 415 1.66 -18.25 -25.62
C THR A 415 1.45 -16.75 -25.45
N CYS A 416 1.95 -16.16 -24.36
CA CYS A 416 1.56 -14.81 -23.93
C CYS A 416 0.03 -14.63 -23.90
N ASP A 417 -0.75 -15.72 -23.77
CA ASP A 417 -2.19 -15.66 -23.67
C ASP A 417 -2.59 -15.25 -22.25
N PHE A 418 -2.27 -14.00 -21.95
CA PHE A 418 -2.67 -13.30 -20.73
C PHE A 418 -4.13 -12.88 -20.79
N SER A 419 -4.90 -13.24 -21.83
CA SER A 419 -6.33 -12.90 -21.88
C SER A 419 -7.07 -13.47 -20.66
N ASN A 420 -6.66 -14.65 -20.17
CA ASN A 420 -7.14 -15.23 -18.91
C ASN A 420 -6.63 -14.47 -17.66
N LEU A 421 -5.36 -14.05 -17.65
CA LEU A 421 -4.76 -13.23 -16.57
C LEU A 421 -5.47 -11.87 -16.45
N LEU A 422 -5.77 -11.24 -17.59
CA LEU A 422 -6.42 -9.95 -17.70
C LEU A 422 -7.91 -10.08 -17.38
N MET A 423 -8.60 -11.13 -17.84
CA MET A 423 -10.02 -11.37 -17.52
C MET A 423 -10.29 -11.72 -16.04
N GLY A 424 -9.26 -11.92 -15.23
CA GLY A 424 -9.42 -12.40 -13.85
C GLY A 424 -10.08 -13.78 -13.77
N ASN A 425 -10.16 -14.47 -14.91
CA ASN A 425 -10.56 -15.86 -14.99
C ASN A 425 -9.29 -16.67 -14.77
N PHE A 426 -9.08 -17.12 -13.53
CA PHE A 426 -8.09 -18.15 -13.21
C PHE A 426 -8.46 -19.54 -13.78
N ASN A 427 -9.25 -19.59 -14.86
CA ASN A 427 -9.52 -20.80 -15.62
C ASN A 427 -8.41 -21.01 -16.65
N VAL A 428 -7.18 -21.14 -16.15
CA VAL A 428 -6.16 -21.99 -16.79
C VAL A 428 -6.03 -23.16 -15.84
N ILE A 429 -6.61 -24.31 -16.24
CA ILE A 429 -6.59 -25.62 -15.57
C ILE A 429 -6.12 -25.52 -14.11
N ASN A 430 -6.99 -24.99 -13.25
CA ASN A 430 -6.82 -25.05 -11.81
C ASN A 430 -7.68 -26.22 -11.28
N PRO A 431 -7.11 -27.40 -10.98
CA PRO A 431 -7.86 -28.46 -10.32
C PRO A 431 -8.16 -28.17 -8.83
N LEU A 432 -7.71 -27.04 -8.28
CA LEU A 432 -7.88 -26.67 -6.87
C LEU A 432 -8.95 -25.60 -6.61
N GLY A 433 -9.95 -25.51 -7.48
CA GLY A 433 -11.25 -24.96 -7.09
C GLY A 433 -11.98 -25.94 -6.17
N ILE A 434 -11.59 -26.03 -4.89
CA ILE A 434 -12.51 -26.56 -3.87
C ILE A 434 -13.56 -25.47 -3.60
N ASN A 435 -14.58 -25.42 -4.45
CA ASN A 435 -15.91 -25.82 -4.01
C ASN A 435 -16.93 -25.87 -5.16
N SER A 436 -17.65 -27.00 -5.16
CA SER A 436 -18.88 -27.32 -5.89
C SER A 436 -18.79 -27.63 -7.39
N MET A 437 -18.89 -28.95 -7.64
CA MET A 437 -19.50 -29.61 -8.79
C MET A 437 -19.03 -29.17 -10.19
N PHE A 438 -18.26 -30.00 -10.89
CA PHE A 438 -18.60 -30.54 -12.22
C PHE A 438 -17.49 -31.51 -12.68
N HIS A 439 -17.81 -32.80 -12.60
CA HIS A 439 -17.34 -33.96 -13.36
C HIS A 439 -15.93 -34.02 -14.00
N ARG A 440 -15.18 -35.03 -13.52
CA ARG A 440 -14.44 -36.07 -14.29
C ARG A 440 -13.69 -35.60 -15.54
N VAL A 441 -12.41 -35.31 -15.36
CA VAL A 441 -11.40 -35.61 -16.40
C VAL A 441 -10.86 -37.01 -16.08
N ASP A 442 -11.60 -38.05 -16.49
CA ASP A 442 -11.20 -39.47 -16.41
C ASP A 442 -10.02 -39.81 -17.36
N LEU A 443 -9.00 -38.95 -17.46
CA LEU A 443 -7.81 -39.12 -18.31
C LEU A 443 -6.52 -38.77 -17.55
N ILE A 444 -6.43 -39.20 -16.28
CA ILE A 444 -5.24 -39.09 -15.41
C ILE A 444 -4.16 -40.13 -15.80
N LYS A 445 -3.92 -40.36 -17.10
CA LYS A 445 -2.84 -41.26 -17.57
C LYS A 445 -1.96 -40.73 -18.70
N THR A 446 -2.15 -39.48 -19.15
CA THR A 446 -1.41 -38.93 -20.31
C THR A 446 -0.79 -37.54 -20.13
N SER A 447 -0.88 -36.89 -18.98
CA SER A 447 -0.78 -35.42 -18.88
C SER A 447 0.51 -34.82 -18.31
N LEU A 448 1.70 -35.39 -18.57
CA LEU A 448 2.96 -34.62 -18.42
C LEU A 448 3.48 -34.06 -19.76
N LYS A 449 2.89 -34.45 -20.89
CA LYS A 449 3.34 -33.98 -22.21
C LYS A 449 2.35 -32.96 -22.78
N ILE A 450 2.62 -31.68 -22.57
CA ILE A 450 2.29 -30.71 -23.62
C ILE A 450 3.19 -31.08 -24.80
N SER A 451 2.59 -31.35 -25.96
CA SER A 451 3.38 -31.73 -27.12
C SER A 451 4.19 -30.52 -27.59
N VAL A 452 5.46 -30.74 -27.97
CA VAL A 452 6.33 -29.68 -28.54
C VAL A 452 5.64 -28.98 -29.72
N LYS A 453 4.80 -29.71 -30.46
CA LYS A 453 4.00 -29.22 -31.58
C LYS A 453 2.92 -28.21 -31.17
N GLU A 454 2.36 -28.33 -29.97
CA GLU A 454 1.40 -27.34 -29.43
C GLU A 454 2.10 -26.05 -29.00
N LEU A 455 3.35 -26.14 -28.53
CA LEU A 455 4.20 -24.97 -28.24
C LEU A 455 4.74 -24.32 -29.53
N GLU A 456 4.96 -25.09 -30.59
CA GLU A 456 5.42 -24.60 -31.90
C GLU A 456 4.36 -23.79 -32.66
N ASN A 457 3.08 -24.10 -32.48
CA ASN A 457 1.99 -23.48 -33.25
C ASN A 457 1.45 -22.17 -32.63
N SER A 458 1.87 -21.80 -31.42
CA SER A 458 1.33 -20.67 -30.67
C SER A 458 2.26 -19.45 -30.59
N GLU A 459 3.34 -19.44 -31.37
CA GLU A 459 4.44 -18.50 -31.20
C GLU A 459 4.10 -17.11 -31.74
N ILE A 460 4.20 -16.10 -30.85
CA ILE A 460 4.37 -14.69 -31.21
C ILE A 460 5.89 -14.44 -31.25
N PRO A 461 6.45 -13.91 -32.34
CA PRO A 461 7.90 -13.73 -32.50
C PRO A 461 8.55 -13.02 -31.30
N ASP A 462 9.61 -13.62 -30.76
CA ASP A 462 10.52 -12.97 -29.81
C ASP A 462 11.54 -12.14 -30.61
N ASP A 463 11.23 -10.87 -30.88
CA ASP A 463 12.27 -9.95 -31.28
C ASP A 463 13.12 -9.64 -30.05
N ASN A 464 14.29 -10.30 -30.00
CA ASN A 464 15.25 -10.33 -28.90
C ASN A 464 15.87 -8.98 -28.52
N ASN A 465 15.23 -7.85 -28.83
CA ASN A 465 15.49 -6.54 -28.23
C ASN A 465 14.28 -5.60 -28.18
N GLN A 466 13.08 -5.99 -28.63
CA GLN A 466 11.89 -5.16 -28.59
C GLN A 466 10.64 -6.05 -28.57
N LEU A 467 9.91 -6.08 -27.45
CA LEU A 467 8.47 -6.35 -27.52
C LEU A 467 7.77 -5.09 -28.06
N GLY A 468 8.05 -4.78 -29.33
CA GLY A 468 7.33 -3.79 -30.11
C GLY A 468 6.17 -4.50 -30.79
N PHE A 469 4.94 -4.22 -30.36
CA PHE A 469 3.76 -4.60 -31.14
C PHE A 469 3.49 -3.46 -32.13
N GLU A 470 3.49 -3.79 -33.43
CA GLU A 470 3.09 -2.90 -34.53
C GLU A 470 1.68 -2.30 -34.35
#